data_AF-A0A432RS89-F1
#
_entry.id   AF-A0A432RS89-F1
#
_cell.length_a   1.000
_cell.length_b   1.000
_cell.length_c   1.000
_cell.angle_alpha   90.00
_cell.angle_beta   90.00
_cell.angle_gamma   90.00
#
_symmetry.space_group_name_H-M   'P 1'
#
loop_
_entity.id
_entity.type
_entity.pdbx_description
1 polymer ?
#
loop_
_entity_poly.entity_id
_entity_poly.type
_entity_poly.pdbx_seq_one_letter_code
_entity_poly.pdbx_strand_id
1 'polypeptide(L)'
;MYQVVFEKSAEKEFLKLDSEAQKIVAVKILDLQNGNFSNDKPLKGKHKGKFRKRAGNYRIIYLKENEYLIITIIRIAHRKEVY
;
A
#
# COMPACT_ATOMS: atom_id res chain seq x y z
N MET A 1 3.68 4.62 -16.78
CA MET A 1 4.27 4.02 -15.56
C MET A 1 4.23 5.09 -14.49
N TYR A 2 3.83 4.77 -13.26
CA TYR A 2 3.76 5.73 -12.16
C TYR A 2 5.08 5.80 -11.41
N GLN A 3 5.39 6.95 -10.82
CA GLN A 3 6.51 7.08 -9.88
C GLN A 3 6.03 6.75 -8.47
N VAL A 4 6.65 5.76 -7.83
CA VAL A 4 6.32 5.37 -6.45
C VAL A 4 7.16 6.19 -5.49
N VAL A 5 6.50 6.85 -4.53
CA VAL A 5 7.14 7.62 -3.47
C VAL A 5 6.66 7.09 -2.13
N PHE A 6 7.55 6.92 -1.16
CA PHE A 6 7.18 6.51 0.19
C PHE A 6 7.13 7.70 1.13
N GLU A 7 6.09 7.78 1.96
CA GLU A 7 6.20 8.54 3.20
C GLU A 7 7.23 7.88 4.11
N LYS A 8 7.97 8.68 4.88
CA LYS A 8 9.01 8.18 5.82
C LYS A 8 8.46 7.13 6.80
N SER A 9 7.19 7.25 7.19
CA SER A 9 6.49 6.26 8.02
C SER A 9 6.31 4.92 7.30
N ALA A 10 5.84 4.96 6.05
CA ALA A 10 5.63 3.76 5.23
C ALA A 10 6.94 3.03 4.94
N GLU A 11 8.01 3.77 4.62
CA GLU A 11 9.34 3.21 4.40
C GLU A 11 9.82 2.47 5.65
N LYS A 12 9.74 3.10 6.83
CA LYS A 12 10.10 2.45 8.10
C LYS A 12 9.26 1.23 8.40
N GLU A 13 7.96 1.26 8.10
CA GLU A 13 7.07 0.11 8.26
C GLU A 13 7.46 -1.04 7.34
N PHE A 14 7.76 -0.75 6.07
CA PHE A 14 8.22 -1.73 5.08
C PHE A 14 9.55 -2.38 5.50
N LEU A 15 10.52 -1.60 5.92
CA LEU A 15 11.84 -2.09 6.32
C LEU A 15 11.81 -2.96 7.59
N LYS A 16 10.77 -2.81 8.43
CA LYS A 16 10.55 -3.66 9.61
C LYS A 16 9.91 -5.01 9.30
N LEU A 17 9.38 -5.19 8.10
CA LEU A 17 8.79 -6.46 7.69
C LEU A 17 9.88 -7.52 7.54
N ASP A 18 9.52 -8.79 7.78
CA ASP A 18 10.38 -9.92 7.43
C ASP A 18 10.58 -10.01 5.91
N SER A 19 11.60 -10.76 5.47
CA SER A 19 11.98 -10.82 4.06
C SER A 19 10.88 -11.37 3.15
N GLU A 20 10.01 -12.26 3.63
CA GLU A 20 8.92 -12.81 2.83
C GLU A 20 7.79 -11.79 2.66
N ALA A 21 7.43 -11.11 3.74
CA ALA A 21 6.49 -10.01 3.74
C ALA A 21 6.95 -8.85 2.85
N GLN A 22 8.24 -8.48 2.90
CA GLN A 22 8.81 -7.46 2.02
C GLN A 22 8.64 -7.83 0.55
N LYS A 23 8.91 -9.08 0.16
CA LYS A 23 8.72 -9.56 -1.23
C LYS A 23 7.26 -9.45 -1.66
N ILE A 24 6.33 -9.92 -0.83
CA ILE A 24 4.89 -9.87 -1.14
C ILE A 24 4.42 -8.43 -1.34
N VAL A 25 4.86 -7.51 -0.48
CA VAL A 25 4.51 -6.09 -0.56
C VAL A 25 5.17 -5.42 -1.77
N ALA A 26 6.44 -5.71 -2.04
CA ALA A 26 7.18 -5.18 -3.19
C ALA A 26 6.54 -5.57 -4.52
N VAL A 27 6.13 -6.83 -4.69
CA VAL A 27 5.41 -7.29 -5.89
C VAL A 27 4.15 -6.45 -6.13
N LYS A 28 3.41 -6.13 -5.06
CA LYS A 28 2.20 -5.30 -5.17
C LYS A 28 2.48 -3.81 -5.39
N ILE A 29 3.65 -3.32 -4.98
CA ILE A 29 4.11 -1.97 -5.34
C ILE A 29 4.49 -1.91 -6.82
N LEU A 30 5.13 -2.95 -7.36
CA LEU A 30 5.43 -3.03 -8.80
C LEU A 30 4.14 -3.10 -9.64
N ASP A 31 3.13 -3.86 -9.20
CA ASP A 31 1.79 -3.84 -9.81
C ASP A 31 1.26 -2.39 -9.88
N LEU A 32 1.33 -1.66 -8.77
CA LEU A 32 0.91 -0.26 -8.69
C LEU A 32 1.70 0.65 -9.62
N GLN A 33 3.03 0.51 -9.65
CA GLN A 33 3.92 1.26 -10.54
C GLN A 33 3.54 1.07 -12.01
N ASN A 34 3.16 -0.15 -12.38
CA ASN A 34 2.70 -0.48 -13.73
C ASN A 34 1.25 -0.04 -14.02
N GLY A 35 0.58 0.61 -13.07
CA GLY A 35 -0.79 1.09 -13.20
C GLY A 35 -1.86 0.01 -12.98
N ASN A 36 -1.49 -1.14 -12.41
CA ASN A 36 -2.43 -2.19 -12.07
C ASN A 36 -3.10 -1.89 -10.71
N PHE A 37 -4.25 -1.23 -10.78
CA PHE A 37 -5.09 -0.86 -9.63
C PHE A 37 -6.22 -1.89 -9.35
N SER A 38 -6.14 -3.08 -9.94
CA SER A 38 -7.21 -4.08 -9.85
C SER A 38 -7.46 -4.53 -8.41
N ASN A 39 -8.73 -4.61 -8.03
CA ASN A 39 -9.21 -4.99 -6.69
C ASN A 39 -8.82 -4.04 -5.55
N ASP A 40 -8.27 -2.87 -5.87
CA ASP A 40 -8.01 -1.83 -4.88
C ASP A 40 -9.32 -1.17 -4.45
N LYS A 41 -9.46 -0.86 -3.16
CA LYS A 41 -10.67 -0.22 -2.64
C LYS A 41 -10.39 1.21 -2.21
N PRO A 42 -11.22 2.20 -2.60
CA PRO A 42 -11.10 3.55 -2.06
C PRO A 42 -11.40 3.52 -0.55
N LEU A 43 -10.65 4.32 0.21
CA LEU A 43 -10.92 4.55 1.62
C LEU A 43 -11.99 5.63 1.79
N LYS A 44 -12.73 5.54 2.91
CA LYS A 44 -13.83 6.45 3.26
C LYS A 44 -13.46 7.31 4.48
N GLY A 45 -14.27 8.32 4.77
CA GLY A 45 -14.12 9.18 5.94
C GLY A 45 -12.82 10.00 5.89
N LYS A 46 -12.09 10.05 7.01
CA LYS A 46 -10.84 10.81 7.15
C LYS A 46 -9.72 10.43 6.18
N HIS A 47 -9.85 9.31 5.47
CA HIS A 47 -8.88 8.84 4.48
C HIS A 47 -9.41 8.90 3.04
N LYS A 48 -10.48 9.67 2.80
CA LYS A 48 -11.02 9.91 1.44
C LYS A 48 -9.90 10.38 0.51
N GLY A 49 -9.89 9.86 -0.72
CA GLY A 49 -8.85 10.12 -1.73
C GLY A 49 -7.73 9.08 -1.73
N LYS A 50 -7.53 8.35 -0.62
CA LYS A 50 -6.58 7.23 -0.57
C LYS A 50 -7.23 5.92 -1.00
N PHE A 51 -6.40 4.99 -1.44
CA PHE A 51 -6.78 3.65 -1.89
C PHE A 51 -6.05 2.59 -1.08
N ARG A 52 -6.64 1.40 -1.01
CA ARG A 52 -6.09 0.24 -0.31
C ARG A 52 -5.90 -0.92 -1.28
N LYS A 53 -4.66 -1.34 -1.46
CA LYS A 53 -4.27 -2.58 -2.15
C LYS A 53 -3.97 -3.70 -1.17
N ARG A 54 -4.36 -4.93 -1.50
CA ARG A 54 -4.08 -6.12 -0.69
C ARG A 54 -2.79 -6.79 -1.17
N ALA A 55 -1.92 -7.11 -0.23
CA ALA A 55 -0.66 -7.83 -0.44
C ALA A 55 -0.56 -8.98 0.58
N GLY A 56 -1.23 -10.10 0.30
CA GLY A 56 -1.35 -11.22 1.26
C GLY A 56 -2.08 -10.81 2.55
N ASN A 57 -1.36 -10.85 3.67
CA ASN A 57 -1.79 -10.39 5.00
C ASN A 57 -1.47 -8.90 5.24
N TYR A 58 -0.99 -8.17 4.24
CA TYR A 58 -0.65 -6.75 4.34
C TYR A 58 -1.61 -5.90 3.50
N ARG A 59 -1.71 -4.63 3.88
CA ARG A 59 -2.46 -3.59 3.18
C ARG A 59 -1.55 -2.42 2.90
N ILE A 60 -1.48 -2.06 1.62
CA ILE A 60 -0.75 -0.90 1.14
C ILE A 60 -1.79 0.21 0.97
N ILE A 61 -1.64 1.29 1.71
CA ILE A 61 -2.47 2.48 1.56
C ILE A 61 -1.67 3.52 0.77
N TYR A 62 -2.21 3.91 -0.37
CA TYR A 62 -1.57 4.86 -1.25
C TYR A 62 -2.53 5.98 -1.66
N LEU A 63 -1.95 7.11 -2.06
CA LEU A 63 -2.62 8.21 -2.72
C LEU A 63 -2.12 8.27 -4.16
N LYS A 64 -3.02 8.53 -5.10
CA LYS A 64 -2.68 8.74 -6.50
C LYS A 64 -2.76 10.24 -6.79
N GLU A 65 -1.63 10.85 -7.12
CA GLU A 65 -1.53 12.26 -7.51
C GLU A 65 -0.82 12.37 -8.85
N ASN A 66 -1.56 12.72 -9.91
CA ASN A 66 -1.02 12.80 -11.27
C ASN A 66 -0.27 11.50 -11.66
N GLU A 67 1.04 11.59 -11.87
CA GLU A 67 1.93 10.49 -12.23
C GLU A 67 2.57 9.79 -11.02
N TYR A 68 2.25 10.25 -9.79
CA TYR A 68 2.83 9.75 -8.56
C TYR A 68 1.86 8.84 -7.79
N LEU A 69 2.42 7.77 -7.23
CA LEU A 69 1.77 6.94 -6.23
C LEU A 69 2.51 7.11 -4.91
N ILE A 70 1.89 7.84 -4.00
CA ILE A 70 2.45 8.11 -2.67
C ILE A 70 1.99 6.99 -1.74
N ILE A 71 2.89 6.08 -1.41
CA ILE A 71 2.69 5.03 -0.41
C ILE A 71 2.75 5.66 0.97
N THR A 72 1.61 5.73 1.63
CA THR A 72 1.47 6.45 2.91
C THR A 72 1.60 5.53 4.12
N ILE A 73 1.09 4.30 4.02
CA ILE A 73 1.02 3.37 5.15
C ILE A 73 1.10 1.93 4.64
N ILE A 74 1.84 1.06 5.35
CA ILE A 74 1.89 -0.38 5.10
C ILE A 74 1.56 -1.11 6.40
N ARG A 75 0.36 -1.69 6.49
CA ARG A 75 -0.15 -2.29 7.73
C ARG A 75 -0.41 -3.77 7.57
N ILE A 76 -0.11 -4.54 8.62
CA ILE A 76 -0.58 -5.92 8.75
C ILE A 76 -2.08 -5.92 8.96
N ALA A 77 -2.76 -6.73 8.17
CA ALA A 77 -4.14 -7.12 8.34
C ALA A 77 -4.23 -8.31 9.29
N HIS A 78 -4.26 -8.08 10.62
CA HIS A 78 -4.72 -9.13 11.53
C HIS A 78 -6.20 -9.41 11.23
N ARG A 79 -6.57 -10.67 10.99
CA ARG A 79 -7.99 -11.10 10.83
C ARG A 79 -8.82 -10.94 12.12
N LYS A 80 -8.28 -10.33 13.18
CA LYS A 80 -8.87 -10.27 14.53
C LYS A 80 -9.15 -8.87 15.10
N GLU A 81 -8.81 -7.78 14.41
CA GLU A 81 -9.09 -6.41 14.91
C GLU A 81 -9.90 -5.58 13.90
N VAL A 82 -10.94 -6.18 13.34
CA VAL A 82 -11.99 -5.44 12.64
C VAL A 82 -13.34 -6.01 13.09
N TYR A 83 -13.64 -5.90 14.38
CA TYR A 83 -14.98 -5.73 14.96
C TYR A 83 -14.83 -4.95 16.27
#